data_AF-A0A938U6X2-F1
#
_entry.id   AF-A0A938U6X2-F1
#
_cell.length_a   1.000
_cell.length_b   1.000
_cell.length_c   1.000
_cell.angle_alpha   90.00
_cell.angle_beta   90.00
_cell.angle_gamma   90.00
#
_symmetry.space_group_name_H-M   'P 1'
#
loop_
_entity.id
_entity.type
_entity.pdbx_description
1 polymer ?
#
loop_
_entity_poly.entity_id
_entity_poly.type
_entity_poly.pdbx_seq_one_letter_code
_entity_poly.pdbx_strand_id
1 'polypeptide(L)'
;MKDPQVLQKIFLFQDLETEELTRLLRFARSCRVAAREVVIHEGEQGDSMYIMCEGEVEITKRLTLALAEDTPKERVMIRLRAEDGVVFGEMALLENDLRSATVTALTDCYLLEIRRNDFLDFINQDQRIGCKILLRLAQNLSRNLRKTNLEVVKLTTALAIALGG
;
A
#
# COMPACT_ATOMS: atom_id res chain seq x y z
N MET A 1 -7.79 3.29 -19.77
CA MET A 1 -6.93 3.52 -18.58
C MET A 1 -7.50 2.94 -17.29
N LYS A 2 -8.82 2.73 -17.17
CA LYS A 2 -9.43 1.80 -16.18
C LYS A 2 -9.68 0.44 -16.84
N ASP A 3 -8.61 -0.28 -17.18
CA ASP A 3 -8.74 -1.58 -17.81
C ASP A 3 -8.82 -2.68 -16.74
N PRO A 4 -9.95 -3.40 -16.60
CA PRO A 4 -10.09 -4.50 -15.65
C PRO A 4 -8.99 -5.57 -15.77
N GLN A 5 -8.43 -5.77 -16.98
CA GLN A 5 -7.40 -6.79 -17.22
C GLN A 5 -6.10 -6.50 -16.47
N VAL A 6 -5.77 -5.21 -16.28
CA VAL A 6 -4.61 -4.79 -15.49
C VAL A 6 -4.84 -5.11 -14.02
N LEU A 7 -6.06 -4.87 -13.52
CA LEU A 7 -6.40 -5.10 -12.12
C LEU A 7 -6.46 -6.58 -11.76
N GLN A 8 -6.85 -7.48 -12.67
CA GLN A 8 -6.89 -8.93 -12.38
C GLN A 8 -5.53 -9.53 -11.98
N LYS A 9 -4.42 -8.90 -12.39
CA LYS A 9 -3.07 -9.34 -12.00
C LYS A 9 -2.72 -8.99 -10.55
N ILE A 10 -3.44 -8.04 -9.96
CA ILE A 10 -3.18 -7.52 -8.62
C ILE A 10 -3.77 -8.46 -7.58
N PHE A 11 -2.98 -8.80 -6.55
CA PHE A 11 -3.41 -9.73 -5.50
C PHE A 11 -4.73 -9.37 -4.82
N LEU A 12 -5.04 -8.08 -4.74
CA LEU A 12 -6.27 -7.58 -4.16
C LEU A 12 -7.53 -7.99 -4.94
N PHE A 13 -7.40 -8.28 -6.23
CA PHE A 13 -8.51 -8.32 -7.20
C PHE A 13 -8.66 -9.67 -7.93
N GLN A 14 -7.87 -10.68 -7.56
CA GLN A 14 -7.78 -11.96 -8.29
C GLN A 14 -9.09 -12.76 -8.31
N ASP A 15 -9.95 -12.60 -7.29
CA ASP A 15 -11.23 -13.30 -7.17
C ASP A 15 -12.41 -12.51 -7.75
N LEU A 16 -12.11 -11.36 -8.36
CA LEU A 16 -13.10 -10.50 -8.94
C LEU A 16 -13.25 -10.81 -10.43
N GLU A 17 -14.48 -11.09 -10.82
CA GLU A 17 -14.83 -11.20 -12.22
C GLU A 17 -14.72 -9.82 -12.90
N THR A 18 -14.56 -9.80 -14.21
CA THR A 18 -14.42 -8.56 -14.99
C THR A 18 -15.57 -7.59 -14.75
N GLU A 19 -16.80 -8.10 -14.59
CA GLU A 19 -17.97 -7.29 -14.29
C GLU A 19 -17.87 -6.69 -12.88
N GLU A 20 -17.47 -7.47 -11.87
CA GLU A 20 -17.26 -7.00 -10.50
C GLU A 20 -16.19 -5.90 -10.43
N LEU A 21 -15.10 -6.06 -11.18
CA LEU A 21 -14.06 -5.03 -11.32
C LEU A 21 -14.58 -3.76 -11.97
N THR A 22 -15.36 -3.89 -13.03
CA THR A 22 -15.96 -2.74 -13.71
C THR A 22 -16.83 -1.93 -12.75
N ARG A 23 -17.53 -2.60 -11.83
CA ARG A 23 -18.35 -1.95 -10.81
C ARG A 23 -17.50 -1.20 -9.79
N LEU A 24 -16.42 -1.80 -9.28
CA LEU A 24 -15.45 -1.14 -8.40
C LEU A 24 -14.81 0.08 -9.07
N LEU A 25 -14.43 -0.05 -10.35
CA LEU A 25 -13.76 1.00 -11.12
C LEU A 25 -14.60 2.28 -11.28
N ARG A 26 -15.91 2.24 -11.05
CA ARG A 26 -16.77 3.44 -11.02
C ARG A 26 -16.47 4.34 -9.82
N PHE A 27 -15.97 3.77 -8.73
CA PHE A 27 -15.60 4.46 -7.49
C PHE A 27 -14.14 4.94 -7.50
N ALA A 28 -13.34 4.46 -8.46
CA ALA A 28 -11.96 4.86 -8.60
C ALA A 28 -11.81 6.16 -9.41
N ARG A 29 -10.80 6.96 -9.11
CA ARG A 29 -10.38 8.12 -9.90
C ARG A 29 -9.01 7.87 -10.48
N SER A 30 -8.82 8.21 -11.75
CA SER A 30 -7.50 8.09 -12.38
C SER A 30 -6.64 9.28 -11.98
N CYS A 31 -5.42 9.00 -11.52
CA CYS A 31 -4.43 9.98 -11.14
C CYS A 31 -3.14 9.70 -11.92
N ARG A 32 -2.54 10.73 -12.51
CA ARG A 32 -1.20 10.66 -13.08
C ARG A 32 -0.26 11.44 -12.17
N VAL A 33 0.85 10.82 -11.81
CA VAL A 33 1.88 11.41 -10.95
C VAL A 33 3.18 11.42 -11.73
N ALA A 34 3.85 12.56 -11.80
CA ALA A 34 5.12 12.67 -12.52
C ALA A 34 6.26 12.05 -11.70
N ALA A 35 7.32 11.62 -12.39
CA ALA A 35 8.53 11.18 -11.71
C ALA A 35 9.02 12.21 -10.67
N ARG A 36 9.42 11.72 -9.50
CA ARG A 36 9.88 12.48 -8.31
C ARG A 36 8.78 13.20 -7.52
N GLU A 37 7.52 13.15 -7.93
CA GLU A 37 6.42 13.69 -7.12
C GLU A 37 6.07 12.74 -5.96
N VAL A 38 5.64 13.34 -4.85
CA VAL A 38 5.19 12.59 -3.67
C VAL A 38 3.70 12.32 -3.78
N VAL A 39 3.32 11.06 -3.68
CA VAL A 39 1.91 10.61 -3.70
C VAL A 39 1.30 10.68 -2.30
N ILE A 40 2.08 10.30 -1.29
CA ILE A 40 1.67 10.25 0.12
C ILE A 40 2.81 10.79 0.96
N HIS A 41 2.53 11.66 1.92
CA HIS A 41 3.48 12.04 2.97
C HIS A 41 3.19 11.29 4.28
N GLU A 42 4.24 10.75 4.90
CA GLU A 42 4.17 10.14 6.23
C GLU A 42 3.65 11.15 7.27
N GLY A 43 2.71 10.71 8.11
CA GLY A 43 2.14 11.49 9.21
C GLY A 43 1.00 12.42 8.82
N GLU A 44 0.65 12.54 7.54
CA GLU A 44 -0.56 13.25 7.12
C GLU A 44 -1.81 12.42 7.34
N GLN A 45 -2.98 13.05 7.47
CA GLN A 45 -4.24 12.31 7.49
C GLN A 45 -4.44 11.60 6.14
N GLY A 46 -4.71 10.29 6.17
CA GLY A 46 -4.99 9.53 4.95
C GLY A 46 -6.44 9.06 4.88
N ASP A 47 -7.12 9.35 3.78
CA ASP A 47 -8.51 8.95 3.53
C ASP A 47 -8.68 8.22 2.18
N SER A 48 -7.60 7.73 1.59
CA SER A 48 -7.62 7.08 0.28
C SER A 48 -6.59 5.96 0.17
N MET A 49 -6.82 5.02 -0.74
CA MET A 49 -5.80 4.06 -1.18
C MET A 49 -5.53 4.21 -2.67
N TYR A 50 -4.36 3.75 -3.10
CA TYR A 50 -3.93 3.83 -4.48
C TYR A 50 -3.57 2.45 -5.00
N ILE A 51 -4.00 2.20 -6.23
CA ILE A 51 -3.65 1.01 -7.01
C ILE A 51 -2.74 1.46 -8.12
N MET A 52 -1.53 0.91 -8.21
CA MET A 52 -0.58 1.30 -9.23
C MET A 52 -0.79 0.46 -10.49
N CYS A 53 -1.17 1.12 -11.59
CA CYS A 53 -1.37 0.47 -12.89
C CYS A 53 -0.09 0.49 -13.74
N GLU A 54 0.73 1.53 -13.59
CA GLU A 54 1.98 1.71 -14.32
C GLU A 54 2.97 2.52 -13.47
N GLY A 55 4.26 2.24 -13.64
CA GLY A 55 5.37 2.96 -13.03
C GLY A 55 6.04 2.24 -11.86
N GLU A 56 6.94 2.97 -11.21
CA GLU A 56 7.71 2.53 -10.05
C GLU A 56 7.61 3.58 -8.94
N VAL A 57 7.45 3.14 -7.69
CA VAL A 57 7.43 4.00 -6.50
C VAL A 57 8.45 3.56 -5.46
N GLU A 58 8.87 4.51 -4.64
CA GLU A 58 9.70 4.29 -3.46
C GLU A 58 8.89 4.63 -2.20
N ILE A 59 8.81 3.68 -1.28
CA ILE A 59 8.24 3.86 0.04
C ILE A 59 9.37 4.13 1.02
N THR A 60 9.29 5.25 1.74
CA THR A 60 10.25 5.61 2.80
C THR A 60 9.54 5.84 4.13
N LYS A 61 10.11 5.30 5.20
CA LYS A 61 9.63 5.52 6.58
C LYS A 61 10.76 6.01 7.46
N ARG A 62 10.51 7.06 8.25
CA ARG A 62 11.50 7.56 9.21
C ARG A 62 11.56 6.63 10.41
N LEU A 63 12.74 6.07 10.70
CA LEU A 63 12.98 5.36 11.94
C LEU A 63 13.32 6.40 13.01
N THR A 64 12.40 6.60 13.96
CA THR A 64 12.71 7.34 15.19
C THR A 64 13.33 6.37 16.18
N LEU A 65 14.62 6.04 15.98
CA LEU A 65 15.43 5.59 17.09
C LEU A 65 15.86 6.86 17.85
N ALA A 66 15.23 7.11 19.00
CA ALA A 66 15.59 8.20 19.90
C ALA A 66 16.90 7.86 20.64
N LEU A 67 17.97 7.61 19.89
CA LEU A 67 19.29 7.29 20.42
C LEU A 67 20.26 8.36 19.88
N ALA A 68 20.32 9.49 20.60
CA ALA A 68 21.14 10.68 20.36
C ALA A 68 20.68 11.62 19.24
N GLU A 69 20.84 12.93 19.47
CA GLU A 69 20.43 14.03 18.58
C GLU A 69 21.19 14.05 17.24
N ASP A 70 22.29 13.31 17.12
CA ASP A 70 23.19 13.27 15.95
C ASP A 70 23.14 11.97 15.14
N THR A 71 22.26 11.01 15.45
CA THR A 71 22.13 9.82 14.60
C THR A 71 21.39 10.17 13.30
N PRO A 72 21.93 9.79 12.12
CA PRO A 72 21.20 9.94 10.87
C PRO A 72 19.89 9.17 10.99
N LYS A 73 18.76 9.85 10.75
CA LYS A 73 17.43 9.21 10.73
C LYS A 73 17.48 8.07 9.72
N GLU A 74 17.64 6.84 10.21
CA GLU A 74 17.61 5.67 9.35
C GLU A 74 16.26 5.65 8.64
N ARG A 75 16.28 5.38 7.33
CA ARG A 75 15.07 5.30 6.51
C ARG A 75 14.94 3.88 6.03
N VAL A 76 13.82 3.23 6.37
CA VAL A 76 13.43 2.01 5.66
C VAL A 76 13.00 2.43 4.26
N MET A 77 13.57 1.78 3.25
CA MET A 77 13.32 2.09 1.84
C MET A 77 12.92 0.81 1.11
N ILE A 78 11.77 0.84 0.44
CA ILE A 78 11.28 -0.27 -0.38
C ILE A 78 10.89 0.31 -1.74
N ARG A 79 11.39 -0.30 -2.83
CA ARG A 79 10.96 0.02 -4.20
C ARG A 79 9.96 -1.01 -4.68
N LEU A 80 8.91 -0.54 -5.32
CA LEU A 80 7.80 -1.35 -5.80
C LEU A 80 7.45 -0.97 -7.23
N ARG A 81 7.17 -1.97 -8.07
CA ARG A 81 6.81 -1.76 -9.48
C ARG A 81 5.38 -2.18 -9.75
N ALA A 82 4.73 -1.56 -10.73
CA ALA A 82 3.34 -1.89 -11.08
C ALA A 82 3.12 -3.39 -11.35
N GLU A 83 4.12 -4.05 -11.93
CA GLU A 83 4.13 -5.49 -12.22
C GLU A 83 4.01 -6.39 -10.97
N ASP A 84 4.35 -5.88 -9.77
CA ASP A 84 4.20 -6.58 -8.50
C ASP A 84 2.76 -6.56 -7.96
N GLY A 85 1.84 -5.90 -8.66
CA GLY A 85 0.44 -5.76 -8.23
C GLY A 85 0.30 -4.89 -7.00
N VAL A 86 0.84 -3.68 -7.07
CA VAL A 86 1.06 -2.80 -5.93
C VAL A 86 -0.22 -2.04 -5.55
N VAL A 87 -0.57 -2.13 -4.26
CA VAL A 87 -1.56 -1.30 -3.59
C VAL A 87 -0.90 -0.68 -2.36
N PHE A 88 -1.13 0.62 -2.14
CA PHE A 88 -0.61 1.32 -0.96
C PHE A 88 -1.61 2.35 -0.43
N GLY A 89 -1.42 2.76 0.83
CA GLY A 89 -2.31 3.69 1.52
C GLY A 89 -3.57 3.04 2.12
N GLU A 90 -3.70 1.71 1.98
CA GLU A 90 -4.81 0.93 2.48
C GLU A 90 -4.93 0.96 4.01
N MET A 91 -3.82 1.07 4.74
CA MET A 91 -3.84 1.15 6.21
C MET A 91 -4.62 2.38 6.68
N ALA A 92 -4.23 3.57 6.20
CA ALA A 92 -4.91 4.81 6.54
C ALA A 92 -6.37 4.81 6.06
N LEU A 93 -6.64 4.24 4.87
CA LEU A 93 -8.01 4.08 4.38
C LEU A 93 -8.85 3.19 5.31
N LEU A 94 -8.32 2.11 5.89
CA LEU A 94 -9.06 1.18 6.75
C LEU A 94 -9.25 1.72 8.16
N GLU A 95 -8.19 2.27 8.76
CA GLU A 95 -8.17 2.76 10.15
C GLU A 95 -8.67 4.19 10.30
N ASN A 96 -8.78 4.95 9.19
CA ASN A 96 -9.01 6.38 9.19
C ASN A 96 -7.96 7.12 10.03
N ASP A 97 -6.70 6.79 9.79
CA ASP A 97 -5.55 7.23 10.58
C ASP A 97 -4.51 7.95 9.71
N LEU A 98 -3.39 8.34 10.33
CA LEU A 98 -2.27 8.97 9.67
C LEU A 98 -1.56 7.99 8.70
N ARG A 99 -0.96 8.56 7.66
CA ARG A 99 -0.14 7.84 6.68
C ARG A 99 1.10 7.25 7.35
N SER A 100 1.29 5.94 7.22
CA SER A 100 2.35 5.20 7.89
C SER A 100 3.76 5.38 7.29
N ALA A 101 3.85 5.90 6.06
CA ALA A 101 5.08 6.11 5.30
C ALA A 101 4.88 7.14 4.18
N THR A 102 5.98 7.65 3.64
CA THR A 102 5.99 8.50 2.44
C THR A 102 6.11 7.63 1.20
N VAL A 103 5.35 7.94 0.15
CA VAL A 103 5.41 7.25 -1.16
C VAL A 103 5.78 8.26 -2.24
N THR A 104 6.90 8.04 -2.92
CA THR A 104 7.40 8.93 -3.98
C THR A 104 7.46 8.18 -5.30
N ALA A 105 7.01 8.81 -6.38
CA ALA A 105 7.11 8.25 -7.72
C ALA A 105 8.58 8.27 -8.20
N LEU A 106 9.10 7.15 -8.67
CA LEU A 106 10.43 7.04 -9.28
C LEU A 106 10.39 7.24 -10.79
N THR A 107 9.27 6.88 -11.42
CA THR A 107 8.93 7.14 -12.82
C THR A 107 7.62 7.91 -12.90
N ASP A 108 7.19 8.28 -14.10
CA ASP A 108 5.78 8.63 -14.29
C ASP A 108 4.91 7.43 -13.87
N CYS A 109 3.89 7.70 -13.07
CA CYS A 109 2.99 6.70 -12.52
C CYS A 109 1.55 6.97 -12.96
N TYR A 110 0.84 5.89 -13.29
CA TYR A 110 -0.61 5.90 -13.44
C TYR A 110 -1.24 5.13 -12.30
N LEU A 111 -2.04 5.83 -11.51
CA LEU A 111 -2.66 5.33 -10.30
C LEU A 111 -4.19 5.37 -10.43
N LEU A 112 -4.86 4.45 -9.73
CA LEU A 112 -6.27 4.56 -9.39
C LEU A 112 -6.39 4.89 -7.91
N GLU A 113 -6.95 6.05 -7.61
CA GLU A 113 -7.29 6.47 -6.26
C GLU A 113 -8.71 6.01 -5.91
N ILE A 114 -8.88 5.39 -4.75
CA ILE A 114 -10.19 5.12 -4.16
C ILE A 114 -10.23 5.78 -2.79
N ARG A 115 -11.14 6.73 -2.60
CA ARG A 115 -11.34 7.38 -1.29
C ARG A 115 -12.16 6.49 -0.38
N ARG A 116 -12.00 6.68 0.92
CA ARG A 116 -12.67 5.90 1.96
C ARG A 116 -14.19 5.93 1.81
N ASN A 117 -14.77 7.11 1.59
CA ASN A 117 -16.22 7.22 1.40
C ASN A 117 -16.68 6.46 0.16
N ASP A 118 -15.98 6.61 -0.97
CA ASP A 118 -16.28 5.87 -2.20
C ASP A 118 -16.14 4.34 -2.00
N PHE A 119 -15.16 3.91 -1.21
CA PHE A 119 -14.97 2.50 -0.85
C PHE A 119 -16.08 1.94 0.04
N LEU A 120 -16.51 2.70 1.05
CA LEU A 120 -17.62 2.32 1.93
C LEU A 120 -18.95 2.30 1.18
N ASP A 121 -19.19 3.29 0.32
CA ASP A 121 -20.37 3.35 -0.54
C ASP A 121 -20.40 2.15 -1.50
N PHE A 122 -19.24 1.77 -2.06
CA PHE A 122 -19.11 0.57 -2.86
C PHE A 122 -19.45 -0.70 -2.08
N ILE A 123 -18.92 -0.89 -0.87
CA ILE A 123 -19.22 -2.05 -0.02
C ILE A 123 -20.72 -2.11 0.31
N ASN A 124 -21.34 -0.96 0.57
CA ASN A 124 -22.77 -0.90 0.86
C ASN A 124 -23.63 -1.24 -0.36
N GLN A 125 -23.20 -0.84 -1.57
CA GLN A 125 -23.89 -1.15 -2.82
C GLN A 125 -23.68 -2.59 -3.29
N ASP A 126 -22.52 -3.19 -2.99
CA ASP A 126 -22.25 -4.60 -3.26
C ASP A 126 -21.51 -5.27 -2.11
N GLN A 127 -22.27 -5.80 -1.17
CA GLN A 127 -21.74 -6.48 0.00
C GLN A 127 -20.97 -7.75 -0.37
N ARG A 128 -21.37 -8.47 -1.42
CA ARG A 128 -20.70 -9.70 -1.83
C ARG A 128 -19.30 -9.39 -2.35
N ILE A 129 -19.17 -8.40 -3.22
CA ILE A 129 -17.88 -7.97 -3.75
C ILE A 129 -17.04 -7.28 -2.66
N GLY A 130 -17.68 -6.45 -1.83
CA GLY A 130 -17.05 -5.82 -0.67
C GLY A 130 -16.38 -6.83 0.25
N CYS A 131 -17.07 -7.93 0.60
CA CYS A 131 -16.52 -9.03 1.39
C CYS A 131 -15.30 -9.68 0.74
N LYS A 132 -15.31 -9.90 -0.59
CA LYS A 132 -14.14 -10.45 -1.32
C LYS A 132 -12.92 -9.54 -1.15
N ILE A 133 -13.09 -8.23 -1.36
CA ILE A 133 -11.99 -7.27 -1.28
C ILE A 133 -11.49 -7.13 0.16
N LEU A 134 -12.39 -7.02 1.14
CA LEU A 134 -12.01 -6.94 2.55
C LEU A 134 -11.23 -8.18 3.00
N LEU A 135 -11.64 -9.38 2.56
CA LEU A 135 -10.90 -10.61 2.83
C LEU A 135 -9.51 -10.58 2.20
N ARG A 136 -9.37 -10.09 0.97
CA ARG A 136 -8.06 -9.94 0.30
C ARG A 136 -7.16 -8.90 0.97
N LEU A 137 -7.71 -7.78 1.44
CA LEU A 137 -6.97 -6.81 2.27
C LEU A 137 -6.48 -7.46 3.57
N ALA A 138 -7.37 -8.15 4.30
CA ALA A 138 -7.02 -8.84 5.54
C ALA A 138 -5.92 -9.89 5.32
N GLN A 139 -6.00 -10.66 4.23
CA GLN A 139 -4.96 -11.62 3.87
C GLN A 139 -3.62 -10.95 3.52
N ASN A 140 -3.65 -9.81 2.82
CA ASN A 140 -2.45 -9.06 2.47
C ASN A 140 -1.76 -8.50 3.73
N LEU A 141 -2.52 -7.85 4.61
CA LEU A 141 -2.02 -7.34 5.89
C LEU A 141 -1.46 -8.47 6.76
N SER A 142 -2.16 -9.62 6.82
CA SER A 142 -1.70 -10.81 7.55
C SER A 142 -0.37 -11.37 7.01
N ARG A 143 -0.16 -11.35 5.68
CA ARG A 143 1.13 -11.73 5.08
C ARG A 143 2.22 -10.72 5.41
N ASN A 144 1.92 -9.43 5.32
CA ASN A 144 2.88 -8.37 5.61
C ASN A 144 3.32 -8.41 7.08
N LEU A 145 2.38 -8.66 8.00
CA LEU A 145 2.68 -8.88 9.42
C LEU A 145 3.58 -10.10 9.62
N ARG A 146 3.28 -11.24 9.00
CA ARG A 146 4.15 -12.44 9.09
C ARG A 146 5.55 -12.17 8.55
N LYS A 147 5.67 -11.50 7.40
CA LYS A 147 6.97 -11.12 6.83
C LYS A 147 7.76 -10.22 7.80
N THR A 148 7.10 -9.20 8.33
CA THR A 148 7.71 -8.26 9.28
C THR A 148 8.15 -8.97 10.56
N ASN A 149 7.33 -9.86 11.11
CA ASN A 149 7.69 -10.64 12.30
C ASN A 149 8.92 -11.54 12.04
N LEU A 150 9.01 -12.16 10.86
CA LEU A 150 10.18 -12.96 10.48
C LEU A 150 11.45 -12.10 10.37
N GLU A 151 11.35 -10.89 9.81
CA GLU A 151 12.47 -9.94 9.76
C GLU A 151 12.97 -9.58 11.17
N VAL A 152 12.04 -9.29 12.09
CA VAL A 152 12.38 -8.99 13.50
C VAL A 152 13.09 -10.17 14.17
N VAL A 153 12.62 -11.40 13.97
CA VAL A 153 13.26 -12.60 14.52
C VAL A 153 14.67 -12.80 13.96
N LYS A 154 14.87 -12.59 12.65
CA LYS A 154 16.20 -12.68 12.03
C LYS A 154 17.17 -11.66 12.62
N LEU A 155 16.74 -10.39 12.73
CA LEU A 155 17.56 -9.30 13.27
C LEU A 155 17.91 -9.52 14.75
N THR A 156 16.94 -9.91 15.57
CA THR A 156 17.17 -10.18 17.00
C THR A 156 18.09 -11.38 17.21
N THR A 157 17.98 -12.42 16.38
CA THR A 157 18.88 -13.59 16.42
C THR A 157 20.30 -13.20 15.98
N ALA A 158 20.45 -12.44 14.90
CA ALA A 158 21.76 -11.97 14.44
C ALA A 158 22.45 -11.09 15.50
N LEU A 159 21.70 -10.20 16.16
CA LEU A 159 22.21 -9.38 17.25
C LEU A 159 22.62 -10.23 18.47
N ALA A 160 21.80 -11.21 18.86
CA ALA A 160 22.13 -12.11 19.96
C ALA A 160 23.43 -12.90 19.69
N ILE A 161 23.64 -13.36 18.45
CA ILE A 161 24.89 -14.01 18.04
C ILE A 161 26.06 -13.02 18.09
N ALA A 162 25.88 -11.78 17.62
CA ALA A 162 26.93 -10.76 17.59
C ALA A 162 27.34 -10.26 18.99
N LEU A 163 26.43 -10.26 19.95
CA LEU A 163 26.69 -9.84 21.34
C LEU A 163 27.11 -11.00 22.26
N GLY A 164 26.86 -12.24 21.86
CA GLY A 164 27.15 -13.46 22.63
C GLY A 164 28.46 -14.17 22.23
N GLY A 165 29.26 -13.58 21.35
CA GLY A 165 30.56 -14.08 20.87
C GLY A 165 31.72 -13.16 21.21
#